data_AF-A0A974UTF7-F1
#
_entry.id   AF-A0A974UTF7-F1
#
_cell.length_a   1.000
_cell.length_b   1.000
_cell.length_c   1.000
_cell.angle_alpha   90.00
_cell.angle_beta   90.00
_cell.angle_gamma   90.00
#
_symmetry.space_group_name_H-M   'P 1'
#
loop_
_entity.id
_entity.type
_entity.pdbx_description
1 polymer ?
#
loop_
_entity_poly.entity_id
_entity_poly.type
_entity_poly.pdbx_seq_one_letter_code
_entity_poly.pdbx_strand_id
1 'polypeptide(L)'
;MDRIGFNPAAWDLAPDRLAHGPDLVRLAGFSGLQQHTIVVIGPRIHHLTLLMIPPEADPLAAERALSVTSAADTTDSAQLILGSSGITGPT
;
A
#
# COMPACT_ATOMS: atom_id res chain seq x y z
N MET A 1 12.50 -4.07 11.38
CA MET A 1 11.45 -4.18 10.35
C MET A 1 12.03 -5.05 9.27
N ASP A 2 11.41 -6.18 8.96
CA ASP A 2 12.15 -7.27 8.30
C ASP A 2 11.93 -7.28 6.79
N ARG A 3 10.74 -6.86 6.32
CA ARG A 3 10.43 -6.75 4.90
C ARG A 3 9.20 -5.87 4.62
N ILE A 4 9.10 -5.37 3.38
CA ILE A 4 7.92 -4.75 2.79
C ILE A 4 7.42 -5.65 1.66
N GLY A 5 6.15 -6.03 1.71
CA GLY A 5 5.45 -6.74 0.65
C GLY A 5 4.73 -5.78 -0.29
N PHE A 6 4.76 -6.05 -1.59
CA PHE A 6 4.04 -5.29 -2.61
C PHE A 6 3.55 -6.21 -3.74
N ASN A 7 2.58 -5.76 -4.54
CA ASN A 7 2.20 -6.48 -5.76
C ASN A 7 3.13 -6.08 -6.92
N PRO A 8 3.90 -7.00 -7.53
CA PRO A 8 4.80 -6.70 -8.64
C PRO A 8 4.10 -6.11 -9.87
N ALA A 9 2.82 -6.45 -10.09
CA ALA A 9 2.03 -5.94 -11.20
C ALA A 9 1.62 -4.46 -11.04
N ALA A 10 1.95 -3.83 -9.91
CA ALA A 10 1.69 -2.41 -9.66
C ALA A 10 2.97 -1.60 -9.44
N TRP A 11 4.14 -2.25 -9.36
CA TRP A 11 5.41 -1.60 -9.02
C TRP A 11 6.52 -2.17 -9.90
N ASP A 12 6.65 -1.63 -11.12
CA ASP A 12 7.60 -2.11 -12.13
C ASP A 12 9.09 -1.89 -11.78
N LEU A 13 9.41 -0.98 -10.85
CA LEU A 13 10.78 -0.54 -10.55
C LEU A 13 11.16 -0.65 -9.06
N ALA A 14 10.53 -1.56 -8.32
CA ALA A 14 10.89 -1.76 -6.91
C ALA A 14 12.27 -2.41 -6.78
N PRO A 15 13.25 -1.78 -6.09
CA PRO A 15 14.54 -2.40 -5.82
C PRO A 15 14.38 -3.58 -4.84
N ASP A 16 15.25 -4.58 -4.90
CA ASP A 16 15.20 -5.73 -3.99
C ASP A 16 15.36 -5.34 -2.51
N ARG A 17 16.07 -4.24 -2.25
CA ARG A 17 16.36 -3.72 -0.91
C ARG A 17 16.38 -2.20 -0.88
N LEU A 18 15.85 -1.63 0.19
CA LEU A 18 15.83 -0.20 0.47
C LEU A 18 16.67 0.09 1.72
N ALA A 19 17.63 1.00 1.58
CA ALA A 19 18.42 1.47 2.71
C ALA A 19 17.60 2.47 3.54
N HIS A 20 17.58 2.28 4.86
CA HIS A 20 16.95 3.18 5.82
C HIS A 20 17.92 3.42 6.98
N GLY A 21 18.78 4.44 6.84
CA GLY A 21 19.90 4.66 7.77
C GLY A 21 20.87 3.48 7.75
N PRO A 22 21.24 2.89 8.90
CA PRO A 22 22.09 1.70 8.95
C PRO A 22 21.35 0.41 8.56
N ASP A 23 20.01 0.45 8.52
CA ASP A 23 19.18 -0.73 8.29
C ASP A 23 18.91 -0.95 6.79
N LEU A 24 18.77 -2.22 6.42
CA LEU A 24 18.44 -2.63 5.06
C LEU A 24 17.11 -3.40 5.05
N VAL A 25 16.08 -2.76 4.50
CA VAL A 25 14.74 -3.34 4.40
C VAL A 25 14.62 -4.12 3.10
N ARG A 26 14.21 -5.38 3.17
CA ARG A 26 13.94 -6.19 1.98
C ARG A 26 12.58 -5.82 1.39
N LEU A 27 12.51 -5.60 0.09
CA LEU A 27 11.25 -5.56 -0.65
C LEU A 27 10.97 -6.96 -1.22
N ALA A 28 9.72 -7.40 -1.12
CA ALA A 28 9.30 -8.72 -1.56
C ALA A 28 8.02 -8.61 -2.38
N GLY A 29 8.08 -9.12 -3.61
CA GLY A 29 6.93 -9.22 -4.48
C GLY A 29 6.01 -10.35 -4.08
N PHE A 30 4.72 -10.05 -3.90
CA PHE A 30 3.66 -11.02 -3.66
C PHE A 30 2.48 -10.72 -4.59
N SER A 31 2.27 -11.56 -5.60
CA SER A 31 1.21 -11.38 -6.61
C SER A 31 -0.21 -11.45 -6.05
N GLY A 32 -0.40 -12.05 -4.86
CA GLY A 32 -1.69 -12.12 -4.16
C GLY A 32 -2.07 -10.84 -3.40
N LEU A 33 -1.17 -9.85 -3.29
CA LEU A 33 -1.48 -8.57 -2.66
C LEU A 33 -2.32 -7.68 -3.59
N GLN A 34 -3.11 -6.78 -3.02
CA GLN A 34 -3.87 -5.82 -3.81
C GLN A 34 -2.94 -4.77 -4.43
N GLN A 35 -3.22 -4.34 -5.67
CA GLN A 35 -2.36 -3.47 -6.48
C GLN A 35 -2.13 -2.06 -5.89
N HIS A 36 -2.90 -1.65 -4.88
CA HIS A 36 -2.74 -0.36 -4.20
C HIS A 36 -2.41 -0.51 -2.71
N THR A 37 -1.75 -1.61 -2.33
CA THR A 37 -1.37 -1.86 -0.94
C THR A 37 0.11 -2.18 -0.81
N ILE A 38 0.67 -1.79 0.33
CA ILE A 38 1.94 -2.32 0.81
C ILE A 38 1.71 -3.00 2.16
N VAL A 39 2.43 -4.09 2.40
CA VAL A 39 2.36 -4.81 3.67
C VAL A 39 3.69 -4.67 4.38
N VAL A 40 3.71 -3.93 5.48
CA VAL A 40 4.88 -3.83 6.36
C VAL A 40 4.89 -5.03 7.29
N ILE A 41 5.96 -5.82 7.24
CA ILE A 41 6.11 -7.00 8.09
C ILE A 41 7.21 -6.70 9.12
N GLY A 42 6.79 -6.51 10.35
CA GLY A 42 7.63 -6.29 11.50
C GLY A 42 8.13 -7.59 12.15
N PRO A 43 8.96 -7.46 13.19
CA PRO A 43 9.37 -8.59 14.02
C PRO A 43 8.15 -9.33 14.58
N ARG A 44 8.26 -10.65 14.78
CA ARG A 44 7.16 -11.51 15.27
C ARG A 44 5.92 -11.60 14.37
N ILE A 45 6.08 -11.34 13.06
CA ILE A 45 5.02 -11.52 12.05
C ILE A 45 3.84 -10.54 12.26
N HIS A 46 4.08 -9.42 12.96
CA HIS A 46 3.10 -8.33 12.93
C HIS A 46 3.10 -7.72 11.52
N HIS A 47 1.97 -7.86 10.83
CA HIS A 47 1.73 -7.22 9.54
C HIS A 47 0.88 -5.97 9.70
N LEU A 48 1.23 -4.94 8.93
CA LEU A 48 0.42 -3.74 8.76
C LEU A 48 0.21 -3.54 7.27
N THR A 49 -1.04 -3.64 6.83
CA THR A 49 -1.42 -3.32 5.45
C THR A 49 -1.72 -1.84 5.36
N LEU A 50 -1.07 -1.16 4.44
CA LEU A 50 -1.26 0.27 4.18
C LEU A 50 -1.85 0.45 2.79
N LEU A 51 -2.89 1.29 2.70
CA LEU A 51 -3.39 1.77 1.42
C LEU A 51 -2.42 2.80 0.85
N MET A 52 -2.09 2.68 -0.43
CA MET A 52 -1.39 3.72 -1.17
C MET A 52 -2.38 4.61 -1.90
N ILE A 53 -2.26 5.91 -1.65
CA ILE A 53 -2.98 6.95 -2.37
C ILE A 53 -2.01 7.54 -3.40
N PRO A 54 -2.35 7.56 -4.70
CA PRO A 54 -1.50 8.17 -5.72
C PRO A 54 -1.22 9.65 -5.40
N PRO A 55 0.02 10.14 -5.57
CA PRO A 55 0.37 11.52 -5.25
C PRO A 55 -0.38 12.57 -6.10
N GLU A 56 -0.86 12.18 -7.27
CA GLU A 56 -1.68 12.97 -8.18
C GLU A 56 -3.18 12.98 -7.84
N ALA A 57 -3.59 12.22 -6.82
CA ALA A 57 -4.98 12.21 -6.37
C ALA A 57 -5.43 13.61 -5.93
N ASP A 58 -6.66 13.98 -6.29
CA ASP A 58 -7.29 15.19 -5.78
C ASP A 58 -7.29 15.18 -4.23
N PRO A 59 -6.93 16.30 -3.55
CA PRO A 59 -6.82 16.32 -2.09
C PRO A 59 -8.09 15.89 -1.35
N LEU A 60 -9.27 16.24 -1.87
CA LEU A 60 -10.54 15.84 -1.27
C LEU A 60 -10.83 14.35 -1.48
N ALA A 61 -10.46 13.81 -2.64
CA ALA A 61 -10.51 12.37 -2.89
C ALA A 61 -9.54 11.59 -1.99
N ALA A 62 -8.32 12.11 -1.78
CA ALA A 62 -7.34 11.53 -0.87
C ALA A 62 -7.82 11.52 0.59
N GLU A 63 -8.41 12.63 1.06
CA GLU A 63 -8.99 12.72 2.40
C GLU A 63 -10.11 11.70 2.62
N ARG A 64 -10.99 11.50 1.63
CA ARG A 64 -12.05 10.48 1.68
C ARG A 64 -11.46 9.07 1.78
N ALA A 65 -10.44 8.76 0.98
CA ALA A 65 -9.78 7.46 1.00
C ALA A 65 -9.13 7.17 2.35
N LEU A 66 -8.47 8.16 2.95
CA LEU A 66 -7.91 8.06 4.30
C LEU A 66 -9.00 7.80 5.35
N SER A 67 -10.09 8.56 5.30
CA SER A 67 -11.22 8.41 6.23
C SER A 67 -11.80 6.99 6.20
N VAL A 68 -12.12 6.48 5.00
CA VAL A 68 -12.65 5.11 4.82
C VAL A 68 -11.65 4.06 5.29
N THR A 69 -10.37 4.19 4.94
CA THR A 69 -9.33 3.22 5.32
C THR A 69 -9.10 3.16 6.83
N SER A 70 -9.28 4.29 7.53
CA SER A 70 -9.06 4.39 8.97
C SER A 70 -10.19 3.81 9.83
N ALA A 71 -11.36 3.50 9.22
CA ALA A 71 -12.47 2.89 9.92
C ALA A 71 -12.13 1.43 10.29
N ALA A 72 -12.43 1.05 11.53
CA ALA A 72 -12.00 -0.24 12.10
C ALA A 72 -12.70 -1.46 11.47
N ASP A 73 -13.81 -1.25 10.78
CA ASP A 73 -14.65 -2.27 10.15
C ASP A 73 -14.49 -2.34 8.63
N THR A 74 -13.56 -1.56 8.06
CA THR A 74 -13.31 -1.57 6.62
C THR A 74 -12.74 -2.92 6.19
N THR A 75 -13.52 -3.60 5.36
CA THR A 75 -13.15 -4.88 4.72
C THR A 75 -13.08 -4.78 3.20
N ASP A 76 -13.31 -3.59 2.67
CA ASP A 76 -13.28 -3.31 1.24
C ASP A 76 -11.87 -3.49 0.66
N SER A 77 -11.82 -3.88 -0.60
CA SER A 77 -10.56 -3.88 -1.34
C SER A 77 -10.05 -2.44 -1.54
N ALA A 78 -8.74 -2.27 -1.59
CA ALA A 78 -8.08 -1.02 -1.90
C ALA A 78 -8.62 -0.39 -3.20
N GLN A 79 -8.92 -1.20 -4.21
CA GLN A 79 -9.51 -0.73 -5.46
C GLN A 79 -10.90 -0.08 -5.25
N LEU A 80 -11.73 -0.70 -4.41
CA LEU A 80 -13.06 -0.16 -4.08
C LEU A 80 -12.98 1.09 -3.21
N ILE A 81 -12.05 1.14 -2.26
CA ILE A 81 -11.82 2.31 -1.41
C ILE A 81 -11.38 3.51 -2.26
N LEU A 82 -10.39 3.32 -3.14
CA LEU A 82 -9.91 4.37 -4.03
C LEU A 82 -11.01 4.80 -5.02
N GLY A 83 -11.68 3.84 -5.66
CA GLY A 83 -12.73 4.12 -6.63
C GLY A 83 -13.92 4.89 -6.02
N SER A 84 -14.40 4.47 -4.85
CA SER A 84 -15.50 5.16 -4.14
C SER A 84 -15.11 6.56 -3.63
N SER A 85 -13.82 6.78 -3.41
CA SER A 85 -13.27 8.09 -3.02
C SER A 85 -13.10 9.06 -4.22
N GLY A 86 -13.24 8.56 -5.45
CA GLY A 86 -13.05 9.33 -6.68
C GLY A 86 -11.63 9.25 -7.25
N ILE A 87 -10.81 8.32 -6.75
CA ILE A 87 -9.47 8.05 -7.26
C ILE A 87 -9.57 6.93 -8.30
N THR A 88 -9.73 7.33 -9.55
CA THR A 88 -9.62 6.43 -10.71
C THR A 88 -8.19 6.50 -11.22
N GLY A 89 -7.34 5.55 -10.83
CA GLY A 89 -5.95 5.51 -11.29
C GLY A 89 -5.84 5.24 -12.79
N PRO A 90 -4.74 5.66 -13.45
CA PRO A 90 -4.25 4.97 -14.65
C PRO A 90 -3.76 3.56 -14.25
N THR A 91 -4.12 2.56 -15.06
CA THR A 91 -3.61 1.17 -14.99
C THR A 91 -2.11 1.09 -15.13
#